data_AF-A0A1L6TB14-F1
#
_entry.id   AF-A0A1L6TB14-F1
#
_cell.length_a   1.000
_cell.length_b   1.000
_cell.length_c   1.000
_cell.angle_alpha   90.00
_cell.angle_beta   90.00
_cell.angle_gamma   90.00
#
_symmetry.space_group_name_H-M   'P 1'
#
loop_
_entity.id
_entity.type
_entity.pdbx_description
1 polymer ?
#
loop_
_entity_poly.entity_id
_entity_poly.type
_entity_poly.pdbx_seq_one_letter_code
_entity_poly.pdbx_strand_id
1 'polypeptide(L)'
;MKFIKLKQKFILVLQLVDGLSGRGATKHQGKARSTEDKKDLVSEVEKILSVGFLEGLSAVVTDSGRSKQAEVLTRTRENIASLLEDSEVKEKLGLLTTAKIAHFEVVYKYLLGEEGEELDALVQALFAQKSTNSQEIDFCRYEAVEGLNSHFELKANIRPRKEFFVKFYHEMKRANSEISDAKETIEEINKKKSAADSSARRKTNLVTSQSDVLTSIATLYIQGDRERGLKSHSESYFNKIFGPYLEFNGGSPVIAPGYSLVDGNSDFEQILAGIVDNCQRKRTFWARVWGKLQAGKISALLLEAADKDCSKTALKINSGNVRAREAFSSNWIGNKPSECQAEAKALLDEFNRDKHLLKILPKTIEAGEAKKAKLLDDFARKVADYGKELKSAFNAIRSFRLLVQKAEKKGAAVGGLDSQVKDAEGGEKPQQATFLQKELQLTGERKVDGAIIVKHIEGIADNEQLLSLYDKLKEKEYLIKGNLLRIFSHFRTTMSGEAVKCSETWHTIEAAFTNRVRSNHQAMDGSEQGWTQLVTNYPFLRNHMQAQIVAASDVLLFRPALEQSTEVSPEELSCMAHL
;
A
#
# COMPACT_ATOMS: atom_id res chain seq x y z
N MET A 1 -11.08 34.55 11.33
CA MET A 1 -9.74 34.29 11.90
C MET A 1 -8.67 34.78 10.93
N LYS A 2 -7.50 35.29 11.37
CA LYS A 2 -6.39 35.69 10.47
C LYS A 2 -5.68 34.47 9.89
N PHE A 3 -5.21 34.54 8.64
CA PHE A 3 -4.56 33.42 7.94
C PHE A 3 -3.31 32.88 8.68
N ILE A 4 -2.47 33.76 9.23
CA ILE A 4 -1.31 33.38 10.05
C ILE A 4 -1.71 32.46 11.23
N LYS A 5 -2.86 32.73 11.86
CA LYS A 5 -3.38 31.92 12.97
C LYS A 5 -3.92 30.57 12.49
N LEU A 6 -4.51 30.51 11.28
CA LEU A 6 -4.92 29.25 10.64
C LEU A 6 -3.70 28.34 10.44
N LYS A 7 -2.66 28.89 9.84
CA LYS A 7 -1.40 28.20 9.55
C LYS A 7 -0.74 27.62 10.81
N GLN A 8 -0.59 28.41 11.86
CA GLN A 8 0.00 27.95 13.12
C GLN A 8 -0.81 26.80 13.74
N LYS A 9 -2.14 26.91 13.74
CA LYS A 9 -3.03 25.85 14.22
C LYS A 9 -2.89 24.57 13.40
N PHE A 10 -2.81 24.67 12.08
CA PHE A 10 -2.63 23.51 11.21
C PHE A 10 -1.33 22.75 11.51
N ILE A 11 -0.21 23.49 11.64
CA ILE A 11 1.10 22.92 11.99
C ILE A 11 1.04 22.19 13.33
N LEU A 12 0.40 22.77 14.35
CA LEU A 12 0.26 22.15 15.67
C LEU A 12 -0.57 20.87 15.60
N VAL A 13 -1.66 20.87 14.84
CA VAL A 13 -2.48 19.67 14.62
C VAL A 13 -1.66 18.55 13.98
N LEU A 14 -0.89 18.86 12.94
CA LEU A 14 -0.04 17.87 12.27
C LEU A 14 1.00 17.27 13.22
N GLN A 15 1.61 18.08 14.08
CA GLN A 15 2.56 17.62 15.10
C GLN A 15 1.91 16.71 16.14
N LEU A 16 0.69 17.04 16.59
CA LEU A 16 -0.06 16.22 17.54
C LEU A 16 -0.42 14.86 16.92
N VAL A 17 -0.88 14.85 15.68
CA VAL A 17 -1.21 13.62 14.93
C VAL A 17 0.03 12.75 14.70
N ASP A 18 1.19 13.34 14.37
CA ASP A 18 2.45 12.60 14.24
C ASP A 18 2.86 11.93 15.55
N GLY A 19 2.60 12.59 16.68
CA GLY A 19 2.79 12.04 18.02
C GLY A 19 1.91 10.83 18.37
N LEU A 20 0.78 10.65 17.67
CA LEU A 20 -0.12 9.49 17.77
C LEU A 20 0.32 8.34 16.87
N SER A 21 1.01 8.63 15.77
CA SER A 21 1.43 7.65 14.75
C SER A 21 2.60 6.75 15.18
N GLY A 22 3.27 7.06 16.29
CA GLY A 22 4.08 6.09 17.03
C GLY A 22 5.17 5.32 16.25
N ARG A 23 5.76 5.88 15.19
CA ARG A 23 7.07 5.46 14.63
C ARG A 23 7.75 6.65 13.94
N GLY A 24 8.51 7.43 14.69
CA GLY A 24 9.35 8.47 14.10
C GLY A 24 9.91 9.48 15.10
N ALA A 25 11.10 9.18 15.62
CA ALA A 25 12.12 10.14 16.06
C ALA A 25 11.66 11.39 16.85
N THR A 26 11.60 11.27 18.18
CA THR A 26 12.17 12.31 19.04
C THR A 26 13.26 11.67 19.91
N LYS A 27 14.49 12.16 19.73
CA LYS A 27 15.70 11.80 20.48
C LYS A 27 15.61 12.29 21.94
N HIS A 28 14.68 11.76 22.71
CA HIS A 28 14.72 11.83 24.17
C HIS A 28 14.46 10.45 24.76
N GLN A 29 15.33 9.50 24.40
CA GLN A 29 15.54 8.31 25.22
C GLN A 29 16.54 8.66 26.33
N GLY A 30 15.99 8.87 27.52
CA GLY A 30 16.73 9.01 28.75
C GLY A 30 15.79 8.79 29.93
N LYS A 31 15.55 7.52 30.27
CA LYS A 31 14.89 7.03 31.49
C LYS A 31 13.41 7.44 31.68
N ALA A 32 12.52 6.58 31.22
CA ALA A 32 11.49 5.94 32.04
C ALA A 32 10.81 4.87 31.17
N ARG A 33 10.86 3.61 31.58
CA ARG A 33 9.89 2.61 31.17
C ARG A 33 9.01 2.42 32.40
N SER A 34 8.06 3.31 32.62
CA SER A 34 6.95 3.04 33.53
C SER A 34 5.70 2.85 32.68
N THR A 35 4.83 1.95 33.11
CA THR A 35 3.51 1.71 32.50
C THR A 35 2.56 2.91 32.57
N GLU A 36 3.00 4.06 33.12
CA GLU A 36 2.29 5.35 33.06
C GLU A 36 2.47 6.06 31.71
N ASP A 37 3.35 5.57 30.83
CA ASP A 37 3.55 6.09 29.47
C ASP A 37 2.47 5.67 28.46
N LYS A 38 1.45 4.89 28.87
CA LYS A 38 0.25 4.70 28.05
C LYS A 38 -0.55 5.99 28.10
N LYS A 39 -0.27 6.87 27.13
CA LYS A 39 -0.90 8.17 27.02
C LYS A 39 -2.42 8.04 26.99
N ASP A 40 -3.05 8.86 27.80
CA ASP A 40 -4.48 8.95 27.90
C ASP A 40 -5.09 9.47 26.59
N LEU A 41 -5.60 8.52 25.79
CA LEU A 41 -6.24 8.72 24.50
C LEU A 41 -7.25 9.88 24.50
N VAL A 42 -8.09 9.98 25.53
CA VAL A 42 -9.12 11.03 25.57
C VAL A 42 -8.49 12.40 25.82
N SER A 43 -7.44 12.49 26.64
CA SER A 43 -6.68 13.75 26.82
C SER A 43 -5.95 14.16 25.54
N GLU A 44 -5.39 13.22 24.78
CA GLU A 44 -4.74 13.53 23.51
C GLU A 44 -5.73 14.02 22.45
N VAL A 45 -6.88 13.38 22.35
CA VAL A 45 -8.00 13.82 21.51
C VAL A 45 -8.50 15.21 21.93
N GLU A 46 -8.66 15.46 23.23
CA GLU A 46 -9.05 16.78 23.75
C GLU A 46 -8.01 17.87 23.42
N LYS A 47 -6.71 17.56 23.44
CA LYS A 47 -5.67 18.50 23.01
C LYS A 47 -5.82 18.86 21.54
N ILE A 48 -6.13 17.90 20.66
CA ILE A 48 -6.33 18.17 19.23
C ILE A 48 -7.59 19.03 19.01
N LEU A 49 -8.70 18.68 19.68
CA LEU A 49 -9.94 19.47 19.64
C LEU A 49 -9.73 20.90 20.13
N SER A 50 -8.91 21.09 21.18
CA SER A 50 -8.63 22.41 21.76
C SER A 50 -7.98 23.38 20.78
N VAL A 51 -7.32 22.88 19.73
CA VAL A 51 -6.71 23.71 18.68
C VAL A 51 -7.79 24.41 17.83
N GLY A 52 -9.00 23.84 17.68
CA GLY A 52 -10.11 24.45 16.93
C GLY A 52 -9.70 24.86 15.52
N PHE A 53 -9.00 23.97 14.80
CA PHE A 53 -8.47 24.24 13.47
C PHE A 53 -9.55 24.19 12.38
N LEU A 54 -10.44 23.19 12.40
CA LEU A 54 -11.48 23.01 11.39
C LEU A 54 -12.48 24.17 11.36
N GLU A 55 -12.93 24.65 12.54
CA GLU A 55 -13.74 25.88 12.66
C GLU A 55 -13.06 27.10 12.04
N GLY A 56 -11.73 27.08 12.00
CA GLY A 56 -10.91 28.11 11.38
C GLY A 56 -10.90 28.08 9.86
N LEU A 57 -11.04 26.91 9.22
CA LEU A 57 -10.96 26.76 7.76
C LEU A 57 -12.11 27.46 7.04
N SER A 58 -13.31 27.38 7.59
CA SER A 58 -14.52 28.02 7.05
C SER A 58 -14.67 29.49 7.47
N ALA A 59 -14.01 29.91 8.56
CA ALA A 59 -14.13 31.24 9.17
C ALA A 59 -12.98 32.22 8.87
N VAL A 60 -12.01 31.85 8.02
CA VAL A 60 -10.94 32.76 7.59
C VAL A 60 -11.46 33.65 6.46
N VAL A 61 -11.50 34.95 6.76
CA VAL A 61 -11.66 36.02 5.78
C VAL A 61 -10.25 36.27 5.26
N THR A 62 -10.02 36.03 3.96
CA THR A 62 -8.75 36.38 3.34
C THR A 62 -8.46 37.87 3.60
N ASP A 63 -7.22 38.21 3.93
CA ASP A 63 -6.79 39.61 4.14
C ASP A 63 -6.97 40.48 2.86
N SER A 64 -7.51 39.91 1.77
CA SER A 64 -7.75 40.52 0.45
C SER A 64 -9.11 41.20 0.26
N GLY A 65 -10.00 41.23 1.26
CA GLY A 65 -11.24 42.02 1.19
C GLY A 65 -12.22 41.65 0.07
N ARG A 66 -12.20 40.41 -0.44
CA ARG A 66 -13.20 39.94 -1.43
C ARG A 66 -14.49 39.43 -0.78
N SER A 67 -15.58 39.51 -1.55
CA SER A 67 -16.96 39.68 -1.06
C SER A 67 -17.52 38.49 -0.26
N LYS A 68 -18.40 38.84 0.69
CA LYS A 68 -19.13 37.96 1.62
C LYS A 68 -20.16 37.01 0.95
N GLN A 69 -20.11 36.79 -0.36
CA GLN A 69 -21.16 36.08 -1.13
C GLN A 69 -20.79 34.67 -1.63
N ALA A 70 -19.57 34.18 -1.47
CA ALA A 70 -19.23 32.80 -1.85
C ALA A 70 -19.85 31.78 -0.86
N GLU A 71 -20.35 30.65 -1.35
CA GLU A 71 -20.76 29.51 -0.51
C GLU A 71 -19.60 29.07 0.42
N VAL A 72 -19.93 28.58 1.62
CA VAL A 72 -18.97 28.25 2.68
C VAL A 72 -17.87 27.29 2.18
N LEU A 73 -18.24 26.29 1.37
CA LEU A 73 -17.30 25.34 0.75
C LEU A 73 -16.31 25.97 -0.21
N THR A 74 -16.74 26.95 -1.01
CA THR A 74 -15.87 27.65 -1.95
C THR A 74 -14.79 28.42 -1.19
N ARG A 75 -15.17 29.09 -0.08
CA ARG A 75 -14.20 29.78 0.79
C ARG A 75 -13.26 28.80 1.47
N THR A 76 -13.77 27.66 1.95
CA THR A 76 -12.94 26.62 2.53
C THR A 76 -11.90 26.12 1.53
N ARG A 77 -12.28 25.86 0.27
CA ARG A 77 -11.35 25.45 -0.79
C ARG A 77 -10.29 26.52 -1.11
N GLU A 78 -10.67 27.80 -1.18
CA GLU A 78 -9.73 28.92 -1.38
C GLU A 78 -8.74 29.06 -0.22
N ASN A 79 -9.22 28.89 1.02
CA ASN A 79 -8.38 28.90 2.21
C ASN A 79 -7.43 27.70 2.25
N ILE A 80 -7.89 26.51 1.85
CA ILE A 80 -7.04 25.31 1.70
C ILE A 80 -5.97 25.57 0.65
N ALA A 81 -6.33 26.05 -0.55
CA ALA A 81 -5.36 26.34 -1.61
C ALA A 81 -4.30 27.35 -1.15
N SER A 82 -4.73 28.42 -0.48
CA SER A 82 -3.83 29.42 0.08
C SER A 82 -2.91 28.84 1.15
N LEU A 83 -3.43 27.95 2.01
CA LEU A 83 -2.66 27.25 3.05
C LEU A 83 -1.59 26.33 2.44
N LEU A 84 -1.92 25.60 1.37
CA LEU A 84 -1.01 24.66 0.73
C LEU A 84 0.10 25.37 -0.10
N GLU A 85 -0.13 26.61 -0.57
CA GLU A 85 0.88 27.39 -1.29
C GLU A 85 1.80 28.23 -0.39
N ASP A 86 1.47 28.40 0.90
CA ASP A 86 2.36 29.07 1.86
C ASP A 86 3.69 28.31 1.99
N SER A 87 4.82 29.01 1.86
CA SER A 87 6.15 28.40 1.79
C SER A 87 6.54 27.58 3.02
N GLU A 88 6.19 28.04 4.23
CA GLU A 88 6.51 27.33 5.47
C GLU A 88 5.59 26.11 5.66
N VAL A 89 4.33 26.22 5.22
CA VAL A 89 3.42 25.07 5.19
C VAL A 89 3.90 24.05 4.16
N LYS A 90 4.30 24.48 2.96
CA LYS A 90 4.81 23.65 1.88
C LYS A 90 6.06 22.88 2.29
N GLU A 91 6.98 23.52 3.01
CA GLU A 91 8.16 22.85 3.59
C GLU A 91 7.75 21.73 4.57
N LYS A 92 6.80 22.00 5.47
CA LYS A 92 6.28 20.98 6.41
C LYS A 92 5.42 19.91 5.74
N LEU A 93 4.69 20.25 4.69
CA LEU A 93 3.94 19.31 3.84
C LEU A 93 4.89 18.41 3.06
N GLY A 94 6.10 18.86 2.71
CA GLY A 94 7.16 18.04 2.14
C GLY A 94 7.45 16.80 3.00
N LEU A 95 7.31 16.92 4.32
CA LEU A 95 7.54 15.85 5.30
C LEU A 95 6.31 14.95 5.57
N LEU A 96 5.13 15.31 5.06
CA LEU A 96 3.92 14.49 5.19
C LEU A 96 3.92 13.37 4.14
N THR A 97 3.96 12.12 4.59
CA THR A 97 3.77 10.95 3.73
C THR A 97 2.29 10.65 3.54
N THR A 98 1.93 9.82 2.54
CA THR A 98 0.56 9.29 2.36
C THR A 98 0.03 8.70 3.67
N ALA A 99 0.87 7.96 4.39
CA ALA A 99 0.53 7.35 5.68
C ALA A 99 0.16 8.40 6.75
N LYS A 100 0.90 9.51 6.85
CA LYS A 100 0.60 10.57 7.82
C LYS A 100 -0.71 11.30 7.48
N ILE A 101 -1.00 11.49 6.19
CA ILE A 101 -2.26 12.11 5.73
C ILE A 101 -3.44 11.18 6.05
N ALA A 102 -3.31 9.87 5.78
CA ALA A 102 -4.33 8.89 6.13
C ALA A 102 -4.55 8.81 7.64
N HIS A 103 -3.48 8.88 8.44
CA HIS A 103 -3.58 8.91 9.90
C HIS A 103 -4.31 10.16 10.40
N PHE A 104 -4.00 11.34 9.83
CA PHE A 104 -4.72 12.58 10.07
C PHE A 104 -6.21 12.43 9.77
N GLU A 105 -6.57 11.91 8.59
CA GLU A 105 -7.96 11.65 8.19
C GLU A 105 -8.67 10.75 9.21
N VAL A 106 -8.08 9.61 9.56
CA VAL A 106 -8.69 8.61 10.45
C VAL A 106 -8.89 9.16 11.87
N VAL A 107 -7.93 9.92 12.41
CA VAL A 107 -8.08 10.55 13.74
C VAL A 107 -9.26 11.52 13.74
N TYR A 108 -9.32 12.43 12.77
CA TYR A 108 -10.38 13.42 12.70
C TYR A 108 -11.75 12.79 12.46
N LYS A 109 -11.84 11.86 11.51
CA LYS A 109 -13.10 11.25 11.10
C LYS A 109 -13.67 10.32 12.17
N TYR A 110 -12.82 9.49 12.77
CA TYR A 110 -13.27 8.40 13.63
C TYR A 110 -13.05 8.63 15.13
N LEU A 111 -11.98 9.31 15.54
CA LEU A 111 -11.78 9.62 16.97
C LEU A 111 -12.43 10.95 17.37
N LEU A 112 -12.30 11.99 16.53
CA LEU A 112 -12.92 13.28 16.82
C LEU A 112 -14.40 13.31 16.43
N GLY A 113 -14.80 12.47 15.47
CA GLY A 113 -16.17 12.38 14.98
C GLY A 113 -16.54 13.50 14.01
N GLU A 114 -15.55 14.14 13.40
CA GLU A 114 -15.72 15.21 12.41
C GLU A 114 -16.09 14.59 11.05
N GLU A 115 -17.31 14.80 10.60
CA GLU A 115 -17.84 14.28 9.32
C GLU A 115 -18.19 15.42 8.34
N GLY A 116 -17.62 16.62 8.55
CA GLY A 116 -17.86 17.79 7.72
C GLY A 116 -17.15 17.74 6.36
N GLU A 117 -17.77 18.35 5.35
CA GLU A 117 -17.23 18.44 3.98
C GLU A 117 -15.90 19.21 3.92
N GLU A 118 -15.61 20.06 4.91
CA GLU A 118 -14.35 20.78 5.05
C GLU A 118 -13.16 19.85 5.28
N LEU A 119 -13.34 18.80 6.10
CA LEU A 119 -12.29 17.81 6.37
C LEU A 119 -12.02 16.98 5.12
N ASP A 120 -13.07 16.51 4.45
CA ASP A 120 -12.95 15.72 3.22
C ASP A 120 -12.25 16.56 2.12
N ALA A 121 -12.60 17.84 1.96
CA ALA A 121 -11.94 18.74 1.02
C ALA A 121 -10.44 18.95 1.33
N LEU A 122 -10.08 19.12 2.61
CA LEU A 122 -8.68 19.25 3.03
C LEU A 122 -7.90 17.96 2.76
N VAL A 123 -8.42 16.81 3.16
CA VAL A 123 -7.77 15.50 2.99
C VAL A 123 -7.57 15.20 1.50
N GLN A 124 -8.58 15.46 0.66
CA GLN A 124 -8.45 15.33 -0.80
C GLN A 124 -7.35 16.22 -1.36
N ALA A 125 -7.28 17.49 -0.94
CA ALA A 125 -6.23 18.40 -1.36
C ALA A 125 -4.83 17.95 -0.92
N LEU A 126 -4.71 17.38 0.29
CA LEU A 126 -3.45 16.84 0.80
C LEU A 126 -2.99 15.60 0.01
N PHE A 127 -3.89 14.67 -0.32
CA PHE A 127 -3.53 13.51 -1.16
C PHE A 127 -3.17 13.92 -2.59
N ALA A 128 -3.85 14.92 -3.16
CA ALA A 128 -3.54 15.43 -4.49
C ALA A 128 -2.09 15.96 -4.59
N GLN A 129 -1.57 16.57 -3.52
CA GLN A 129 -0.17 17.03 -3.44
C GLN A 129 0.87 15.91 -3.50
N LYS A 130 0.47 14.65 -3.28
CA LYS A 130 1.38 13.49 -3.26
C LYS A 130 1.33 12.64 -4.52
N SER A 131 0.40 12.93 -5.45
CA SER A 131 0.19 12.15 -6.68
C SER A 131 0.02 10.64 -6.42
N THR A 132 -0.51 10.30 -5.25
CA THR A 132 -0.65 8.92 -4.80
C THR A 132 -1.88 8.26 -5.43
N ASN A 133 -1.76 6.99 -5.82
CA ASN A 133 -2.89 6.23 -6.34
C ASN A 133 -3.87 5.81 -5.22
N SER A 134 -5.12 5.53 -5.58
CA SER A 134 -6.18 5.15 -4.63
C SER A 134 -5.85 3.91 -3.81
N GLN A 135 -5.17 2.92 -4.40
CA GLN A 135 -4.78 1.69 -3.71
C GLN A 135 -3.84 1.94 -2.53
N GLU A 136 -2.83 2.80 -2.71
CA GLU A 136 -1.90 3.16 -1.64
C GLU A 136 -2.60 4.00 -0.56
N ILE A 137 -3.49 4.91 -0.96
CA ILE A 137 -4.30 5.71 -0.02
C ILE A 137 -5.13 4.79 0.88
N ASP A 138 -5.88 3.86 0.31
CA ASP A 138 -6.74 2.96 1.08
C ASP A 138 -5.94 2.01 1.97
N PHE A 139 -4.76 1.59 1.51
CA PHE A 139 -3.85 0.83 2.34
C PHE A 139 -3.36 1.63 3.55
N CYS A 140 -2.93 2.88 3.35
CA CYS A 140 -2.52 3.76 4.44
C CYS A 140 -3.67 4.04 5.41
N ARG A 141 -4.92 4.17 4.93
CA ARG A 141 -6.11 4.29 5.79
C ARG A 141 -6.31 3.05 6.66
N TYR A 142 -6.17 1.86 6.08
CA TYR A 142 -6.25 0.61 6.83
C TYR A 142 -5.16 0.53 7.91
N GLU A 143 -3.90 0.82 7.57
CA GLU A 143 -2.80 0.84 8.54
C GLU A 143 -3.01 1.86 9.66
N ALA A 144 -3.59 3.03 9.34
CA ALA A 144 -3.94 4.01 10.34
C ALA A 144 -5.04 3.50 11.29
N VAL A 145 -6.10 2.87 10.77
CA VAL A 145 -7.18 2.29 11.59
C VAL A 145 -6.66 1.16 12.48
N GLU A 146 -5.91 0.19 11.93
CA GLU A 146 -5.30 -0.92 12.68
C GLU A 146 -4.28 -0.41 13.72
N GLY A 147 -3.46 0.57 13.33
CA GLY A 147 -2.45 1.19 14.17
C GLY A 147 -3.04 1.93 15.36
N LEU A 148 -4.08 2.74 15.16
CA LEU A 148 -4.78 3.44 16.24
C LEU A 148 -5.49 2.46 17.16
N ASN A 149 -6.14 1.43 16.60
CA ASN A 149 -6.78 0.39 17.39
C ASN A 149 -5.79 -0.30 18.33
N SER A 150 -4.60 -0.63 17.81
CA SER A 150 -3.55 -1.30 18.57
C SER A 150 -2.87 -0.36 19.57
N HIS A 151 -2.54 0.87 19.16
CA HIS A 151 -1.85 1.86 19.99
C HIS A 151 -2.63 2.19 21.26
N PHE A 152 -3.96 2.27 21.13
CA PHE A 152 -4.86 2.59 22.22
C PHE A 152 -5.54 1.38 22.85
N GLU A 153 -5.16 0.16 22.44
CA GLU A 153 -5.75 -1.12 22.85
C GLU A 153 -7.29 -1.11 22.80
N LEU A 154 -7.81 -0.48 21.75
CA LEU A 154 -9.22 -0.48 21.44
C LEU A 154 -9.59 -1.90 21.00
N LYS A 155 -10.60 -2.50 21.63
CA LYS A 155 -11.07 -3.84 21.29
C LYS A 155 -12.00 -3.82 20.07
N ALA A 156 -11.75 -2.93 19.11
CA ALA A 156 -12.57 -2.88 17.90
C ALA A 156 -12.31 -4.12 17.03
N ASN A 157 -13.36 -4.62 16.39
CA ASN A 157 -13.31 -5.85 15.59
C ASN A 157 -12.71 -5.60 14.20
N ILE A 158 -11.41 -5.31 14.17
CA ILE A 158 -10.65 -5.05 12.95
C ILE A 158 -9.87 -6.32 12.61
N ARG A 159 -10.10 -6.87 11.40
CA ARG A 159 -9.36 -8.07 10.98
C ARG A 159 -7.87 -7.77 10.87
N PRO A 160 -7.00 -8.73 11.25
CA PRO A 160 -5.56 -8.57 11.10
C PRO A 160 -5.12 -8.38 9.65
N ARG A 161 -4.04 -7.61 9.45
CA ARG A 161 -3.46 -7.33 8.13
C ARG A 161 -3.22 -8.57 7.28
N LYS A 162 -2.71 -9.65 7.90
CA LYS A 162 -2.39 -10.91 7.21
C LYS A 162 -3.60 -11.57 6.56
N GLU A 163 -4.80 -11.35 7.07
CA GLU A 163 -6.01 -11.99 6.56
C GLU A 163 -6.74 -11.12 5.53
N PHE A 164 -6.78 -9.81 5.78
CA PHE A 164 -7.55 -8.89 4.95
C PHE A 164 -6.73 -8.33 3.79
N PHE A 165 -5.54 -7.77 4.09
CA PHE A 165 -4.73 -7.09 3.08
C PHE A 165 -4.05 -8.06 2.11
N VAL A 166 -3.52 -9.18 2.63
CA VAL A 166 -2.82 -10.18 1.79
C VAL A 166 -3.76 -10.75 0.73
N LYS A 167 -5.02 -11.02 1.10
CA LYS A 167 -6.03 -11.50 0.16
C LYS A 167 -6.31 -10.47 -0.95
N PHE A 168 -6.57 -9.22 -0.57
CA PHE A 168 -6.78 -8.13 -1.52
C PHE A 168 -5.58 -7.96 -2.46
N TYR A 169 -4.35 -7.95 -1.91
CA TYR A 169 -3.13 -7.82 -2.70
C TYR A 169 -2.97 -8.96 -3.71
N HIS A 170 -3.22 -10.21 -3.30
CA HIS A 170 -3.14 -11.35 -4.21
C HIS A 170 -4.18 -11.29 -5.33
N GLU A 171 -5.42 -10.90 -5.02
CA GLU A 171 -6.49 -10.76 -6.02
C GLU A 171 -6.19 -9.61 -6.99
N MET A 172 -5.69 -8.48 -6.49
CA MET A 172 -5.26 -7.34 -7.30
C MET A 172 -4.07 -7.70 -8.21
N LYS A 173 -3.06 -8.39 -7.66
CA LYS A 173 -1.90 -8.88 -8.42
C LYS A 173 -2.33 -9.82 -9.54
N ARG A 174 -3.26 -10.74 -9.26
CA ARG A 174 -3.80 -11.68 -10.25
C ARG A 174 -4.54 -10.95 -11.37
N ALA A 175 -5.39 -9.97 -11.03
CA ALA A 175 -6.08 -9.18 -12.06
C ALA A 175 -5.09 -8.37 -12.92
N ASN A 176 -4.04 -7.81 -12.31
CA ASN A 176 -2.99 -7.10 -13.04
C ASN A 176 -2.20 -8.03 -13.98
N SER A 177 -1.85 -9.25 -13.55
CA SER A 177 -1.16 -10.21 -14.44
C SER A 177 -2.06 -10.64 -15.59
N GLU A 178 -3.33 -10.97 -15.33
CA GLU A 178 -4.30 -11.33 -16.38
C GLU A 178 -4.41 -10.24 -17.45
N ILE A 179 -4.43 -8.97 -17.05
CA ILE A 179 -4.47 -7.82 -17.97
C ILE A 179 -3.16 -7.65 -18.73
N SER A 180 -2.03 -7.79 -18.05
CA SER A 180 -0.69 -7.66 -18.65
C SER A 180 -0.46 -8.72 -19.72
N ASP A 181 -0.72 -9.99 -19.38
CA ASP A 181 -0.56 -11.13 -20.27
C ASP A 181 -1.45 -10.98 -21.52
N ALA A 182 -2.69 -10.49 -21.34
CA ALA A 182 -3.58 -10.20 -22.45
C ALA A 182 -3.07 -9.08 -23.37
N LYS A 183 -2.51 -8.00 -22.80
CA LYS A 183 -1.92 -6.90 -23.58
C LYS A 183 -0.69 -7.35 -24.36
N GLU A 184 0.20 -8.11 -23.72
CA GLU A 184 1.40 -8.65 -24.35
C GLU A 184 1.04 -9.59 -25.51
N THR A 185 0.05 -10.46 -25.31
CA THR A 185 -0.45 -11.36 -26.36
C THR A 185 -1.02 -10.58 -27.55
N ILE A 186 -1.80 -9.51 -27.31
CA ILE A 186 -2.30 -8.64 -28.39
C ILE A 186 -1.13 -8.01 -29.16
N GLU A 187 -0.12 -7.50 -28.46
CA GLU A 187 1.05 -6.89 -29.07
C GLU A 187 1.84 -7.88 -29.93
N GLU A 188 2.05 -9.11 -29.44
CA GLU A 188 2.73 -10.16 -30.18
C GLU A 188 1.99 -10.54 -31.48
N ILE A 189 0.66 -10.71 -31.41
CA ILE A 189 -0.17 -11.00 -32.59
C ILE A 189 -0.07 -9.86 -33.62
N ASN A 190 -0.12 -8.61 -33.16
CA ASN A 190 0.00 -7.44 -34.04
C ASN A 190 1.40 -7.29 -34.65
N LYS A 191 2.46 -7.66 -33.91
CA LYS A 191 3.84 -7.74 -34.42
C LYS A 191 3.94 -8.78 -35.54
N LYS A 192 3.36 -9.98 -35.37
CA LYS A 192 3.32 -11.01 -36.44
C LYS A 192 2.67 -10.48 -37.71
N LYS A 193 1.53 -9.78 -37.59
CA LYS A 193 0.84 -9.18 -38.74
C LYS A 193 1.70 -8.12 -39.45
N SER A 194 2.31 -7.24 -38.67
CA SER A 194 3.14 -6.16 -39.19
C SER A 194 4.42 -6.68 -39.85
N ALA A 195 5.03 -7.73 -39.30
CA ALA A 195 6.16 -8.44 -39.89
C ALA A 195 5.75 -9.13 -41.21
N ALA A 196 4.60 -9.81 -41.24
CA ALA A 196 4.07 -10.41 -42.47
C ALA A 196 3.87 -9.37 -43.58
N ASP A 197 3.26 -8.22 -43.26
CA ASP A 197 3.04 -7.12 -44.21
C ASP A 197 4.37 -6.50 -44.67
N SER A 198 5.36 -6.39 -43.78
CA SER A 198 6.70 -5.91 -44.11
C SER A 198 7.41 -6.85 -45.10
N SER A 199 7.43 -8.15 -44.83
CA SER A 199 8.04 -9.14 -45.73
C SER A 199 7.31 -9.21 -47.07
N ALA A 200 5.98 -9.08 -47.08
CA ALA A 200 5.21 -8.99 -48.32
C ALA A 200 5.55 -7.74 -49.15
N ARG A 201 5.69 -6.57 -48.51
CA ARG A 201 6.14 -5.33 -49.19
C ARG A 201 7.57 -5.44 -49.71
N ARG A 202 8.48 -6.01 -48.90
CA ARG A 202 9.87 -6.26 -49.31
C ARG A 202 9.91 -7.12 -50.57
N LYS A 203 9.15 -8.22 -50.62
CA LYS A 203 9.01 -9.05 -51.82
C LYS A 203 8.63 -8.21 -53.04
N THR A 204 7.55 -7.43 -52.95
CA THR A 204 7.09 -6.59 -54.07
C THR A 204 8.18 -5.62 -54.53
N ASN A 205 8.84 -4.94 -53.60
CA ASN A 205 9.91 -3.99 -53.93
C ASN A 205 11.11 -4.66 -54.62
N LEU A 206 11.50 -5.85 -54.15
CA LEU A 206 12.59 -6.62 -54.78
C LEU A 206 12.21 -7.02 -56.21
N VAL A 207 11.02 -7.60 -56.40
CA VAL A 207 10.56 -8.05 -57.72
C VAL A 207 10.45 -6.90 -58.70
N THR A 208 9.88 -5.76 -58.28
CA THR A 208 9.80 -4.56 -59.11
C THR A 208 11.18 -4.07 -59.50
N SER A 209 12.09 -3.92 -58.52
CA SER A 209 13.44 -3.41 -58.79
C SER A 209 14.25 -4.33 -59.71
N GLN A 210 14.14 -5.64 -59.52
CA GLN A 210 14.79 -6.65 -60.37
C GLN A 210 14.23 -6.63 -61.80
N SER A 211 12.89 -6.53 -61.93
CA SER A 211 12.23 -6.38 -63.22
C SER A 211 12.68 -5.10 -63.94
N ASP A 212 12.70 -3.98 -63.23
CA ASP A 212 13.09 -2.68 -63.77
C ASP A 212 14.52 -2.68 -64.30
N VAL A 213 15.46 -3.33 -63.60
CA VAL A 213 16.84 -3.51 -64.09
C VAL A 213 16.86 -4.28 -65.41
N LEU A 214 16.17 -5.41 -65.49
CA LEU A 214 16.14 -6.25 -66.67
C LEU A 214 15.50 -5.52 -67.88
N THR A 215 14.32 -4.93 -67.68
CA THR A 215 13.56 -4.27 -68.74
C THR A 215 14.20 -2.96 -69.18
N SER A 216 14.79 -2.17 -68.27
CA SER A 216 15.47 -0.91 -68.61
C SER A 216 16.71 -1.16 -69.47
N ILE A 217 17.52 -2.16 -69.12
CA ILE A 217 18.73 -2.49 -69.89
C ILE A 217 18.38 -3.12 -71.23
N ALA A 218 17.36 -3.98 -71.27
CA ALA A 218 16.80 -4.51 -72.50
C ALA A 218 16.29 -3.39 -73.43
N THR A 219 15.56 -2.41 -72.88
CA THR A 219 15.07 -1.23 -73.62
C THR A 219 16.23 -0.41 -74.18
N LEU A 220 17.25 -0.17 -73.37
CA LEU A 220 18.47 0.52 -73.78
C LEU A 220 19.18 -0.21 -74.93
N TYR A 221 19.17 -1.55 -74.94
CA TYR A 221 19.73 -2.33 -76.04
C TYR A 221 18.93 -2.18 -77.34
N ILE A 222 17.60 -2.12 -77.26
CA ILE A 222 16.72 -1.96 -78.41
C ILE A 222 16.89 -0.56 -79.01
N GLN A 223 16.82 0.48 -78.17
CA GLN A 223 16.84 1.87 -78.59
C GLN A 223 18.25 2.38 -78.93
N GLY A 224 19.27 1.81 -78.31
CA GLY A 224 20.63 2.33 -78.34
C GLY A 224 20.78 3.60 -77.50
N ASP A 225 22.02 4.07 -77.39
CA ASP A 225 22.37 5.28 -76.64
C ASP A 225 23.70 5.81 -77.17
N ARG A 226 23.66 7.00 -77.79
CA ARG A 226 24.85 7.61 -78.40
C ARG A 226 25.90 7.99 -77.36
N GLU A 227 25.49 8.41 -76.16
CA GLU A 227 26.40 8.84 -75.10
C GLU A 227 27.21 7.66 -74.56
N ARG A 228 26.56 6.50 -74.43
CA ARG A 228 27.22 5.23 -74.03
C ARG A 228 27.85 4.47 -75.20
N GLY A 229 27.73 5.01 -76.43
CA GLY A 229 28.19 4.38 -77.66
C GLY A 229 27.53 3.01 -77.92
N LEU A 230 26.25 2.90 -77.56
CA LEU A 230 25.36 1.79 -77.82
C LEU A 230 24.58 2.00 -79.11
N LYS A 231 24.46 0.95 -79.93
CA LYS A 231 23.65 0.98 -81.16
C LYS A 231 22.25 0.44 -80.88
N SER A 232 21.27 0.89 -81.66
CA SER A 232 19.95 0.28 -81.68
C SER A 232 20.00 -1.12 -82.30
N HIS A 233 19.12 -2.00 -81.84
CA HIS A 233 19.07 -3.40 -82.24
C HIS A 233 17.64 -3.85 -82.53
N SER A 234 17.48 -4.61 -83.63
CA SER A 234 16.19 -5.21 -83.97
C SER A 234 15.88 -6.42 -83.09
N GLU A 235 14.62 -6.85 -83.13
CA GLU A 235 14.11 -8.04 -82.43
C GLU A 235 15.00 -9.28 -82.63
N SER A 236 15.51 -9.52 -83.84
CA SER A 236 16.41 -10.65 -84.13
C SER A 236 17.72 -10.61 -83.32
N TYR A 237 18.26 -9.42 -83.05
CA TYR A 237 19.45 -9.26 -82.22
C TYR A 237 19.12 -9.30 -80.74
N PHE A 238 18.00 -8.70 -80.35
CA PHE A 238 17.48 -8.78 -78.99
C PHE A 238 17.29 -10.23 -78.53
N ASN A 239 16.58 -11.05 -79.32
CA ASN A 239 16.27 -12.45 -79.02
C ASN A 239 17.54 -13.32 -78.88
N LYS A 240 18.67 -12.90 -79.44
CA LYS A 240 19.96 -13.60 -79.30
C LYS A 240 20.65 -13.40 -77.96
N ILE A 241 20.31 -12.32 -77.24
CA ILE A 241 20.92 -11.96 -75.96
C ILE A 241 19.92 -12.18 -74.82
N PHE A 242 18.71 -11.66 -74.98
CA PHE A 242 17.70 -11.63 -73.93
C PHE A 242 16.68 -12.74 -74.05
N GLY A 243 16.50 -13.34 -75.23
CA GLY A 243 15.78 -14.61 -75.35
C GLY A 243 16.63 -15.73 -74.73
N PRO A 244 16.09 -16.59 -73.85
CA PRO A 244 14.66 -16.87 -73.55
C PRO A 244 14.02 -16.05 -72.40
N TYR A 245 14.75 -15.17 -71.74
CA TYR A 245 14.36 -14.55 -70.46
C TYR A 245 13.40 -13.37 -70.58
N LEU A 246 13.48 -12.62 -71.69
CA LEU A 246 12.63 -11.45 -71.96
C LEU A 246 12.04 -11.57 -73.37
N GLU A 247 10.81 -11.08 -73.53
CA GLU A 247 10.15 -10.91 -74.83
C GLU A 247 10.34 -9.49 -75.34
N PHE A 248 10.47 -9.32 -76.66
CA PHE A 248 10.68 -8.01 -77.28
C PHE A 248 9.45 -7.09 -77.17
N ASN A 249 8.24 -7.67 -77.19
CA ASN A 249 6.94 -7.01 -76.98
C ASN A 249 6.83 -5.62 -77.65
N GLY A 250 6.97 -5.59 -78.97
CA GLY A 250 6.82 -4.36 -79.76
C GLY A 250 7.86 -3.26 -79.45
N GLY A 251 8.98 -3.60 -78.83
CA GLY A 251 10.01 -2.67 -78.38
C GLY A 251 9.92 -2.27 -76.90
N SER A 252 8.95 -2.84 -76.17
CA SER A 252 8.72 -2.63 -74.73
C SER A 252 8.92 -3.94 -73.98
N PRO A 253 10.17 -4.32 -73.69
CA PRO A 253 10.50 -5.67 -73.24
C PRO A 253 9.86 -6.03 -71.91
N VAL A 254 9.42 -7.28 -71.78
CA VAL A 254 8.79 -7.84 -70.58
C VAL A 254 9.42 -9.18 -70.21
N ILE A 255 9.35 -9.55 -68.93
CA ILE A 255 9.76 -10.88 -68.46
C ILE A 255 8.94 -11.94 -69.21
N ALA A 256 9.62 -12.93 -69.79
CA ALA A 256 8.94 -13.98 -70.53
C ALA A 256 8.08 -14.87 -69.59
N PRO A 257 6.90 -15.35 -70.01
CA PRO A 257 5.97 -16.10 -69.16
C PRO A 257 6.53 -17.37 -68.48
N GLY A 258 7.59 -17.96 -69.05
CA GLY A 258 8.29 -19.12 -68.47
C GLY A 258 9.29 -18.78 -67.36
N TYR A 259 9.44 -17.51 -67.02
CA TYR A 259 10.39 -17.01 -66.02
C TYR A 259 9.65 -16.27 -64.91
N SER A 260 10.07 -16.50 -63.67
CA SER A 260 9.47 -15.89 -62.48
C SER A 260 10.59 -15.31 -61.62
N LEU A 261 10.50 -14.02 -61.33
CA LEU A 261 11.34 -13.36 -60.31
C LEU A 261 10.89 -13.72 -58.88
N VAL A 262 9.81 -14.50 -58.75
CA VAL A 262 9.21 -14.89 -57.48
C VAL A 262 9.48 -16.36 -57.15
N ASP A 263 9.37 -17.26 -58.12
CA ASP A 263 9.45 -18.71 -57.92
C ASP A 263 10.80 -19.28 -58.36
N GLY A 264 11.42 -20.08 -57.49
CA GLY A 264 12.84 -20.46 -57.51
C GLY A 264 13.34 -21.38 -58.63
N ASN A 265 12.63 -21.51 -59.76
CA ASN A 265 13.13 -22.26 -60.92
C ASN A 265 13.89 -21.39 -61.94
N SER A 266 13.69 -20.07 -61.93
CA SER A 266 14.39 -19.13 -62.82
C SER A 266 14.55 -17.75 -62.17
N ASP A 267 15.29 -17.68 -61.06
CA ASP A 267 15.42 -16.43 -60.28
C ASP A 267 16.29 -15.35 -60.97
N PHE A 268 16.28 -14.14 -60.41
CA PHE A 268 17.00 -12.98 -60.96
C PHE A 268 18.47 -13.27 -61.25
N GLU A 269 19.14 -14.00 -60.36
CA GLU A 269 20.55 -14.41 -60.52
C GLU A 269 20.74 -15.33 -61.73
N GLN A 270 19.87 -16.32 -61.90
CA GLN A 270 19.92 -17.23 -63.06
C GLN A 270 19.64 -16.51 -64.37
N ILE A 271 18.70 -15.56 -64.39
CA ILE A 271 18.41 -14.73 -65.56
C ILE A 271 19.63 -13.89 -65.94
N LEU A 272 20.28 -13.24 -64.96
CA LEU A 272 21.50 -12.47 -65.20
C LEU A 272 22.63 -13.34 -65.74
N ALA A 273 22.88 -14.50 -65.11
CA ALA A 273 23.90 -15.45 -65.55
C ALA A 273 23.66 -15.90 -67.00
N GLY A 274 22.40 -16.20 -67.34
CA GLY A 274 22.00 -16.60 -68.68
C GLY A 274 22.18 -15.52 -69.74
N ILE A 275 21.84 -14.26 -69.42
CA ILE A 275 22.06 -13.12 -70.32
C ILE A 275 23.57 -12.87 -70.51
N VAL A 276 24.37 -12.98 -69.44
CA VAL A 276 25.84 -12.86 -69.51
C VAL A 276 26.42 -13.95 -70.41
N ASP A 277 26.03 -15.21 -70.24
CA ASP A 277 26.49 -16.33 -71.09
C ASP A 277 26.09 -16.11 -72.56
N ASN A 278 24.85 -15.68 -72.83
CA ASN A 278 24.42 -15.31 -74.18
C ASN A 278 25.31 -14.21 -74.77
N CYS A 279 25.67 -13.18 -73.99
CA CYS A 279 26.60 -12.13 -74.41
C CYS A 279 28.00 -12.68 -74.71
N GLN A 280 28.49 -13.65 -73.94
CA GLN A 280 29.77 -14.32 -74.19
C GLN A 280 29.75 -15.13 -75.48
N ARG A 281 28.68 -15.91 -75.74
CA ARG A 281 28.52 -16.72 -76.95
C ARG A 281 28.42 -15.90 -78.23
N LYS A 282 27.81 -14.70 -78.17
CA LYS A 282 27.65 -13.81 -79.35
C LYS A 282 28.88 -12.95 -79.65
N ARG A 283 29.98 -13.15 -78.92
CA ARG A 283 31.28 -12.53 -79.20
C ARG A 283 31.94 -13.22 -80.40
N THR A 284 31.72 -12.72 -81.61
CA THR A 284 32.38 -13.22 -82.82
C THR A 284 33.85 -12.82 -82.90
N PHE A 285 34.68 -13.66 -83.54
CA PHE A 285 36.11 -13.39 -83.81
C PHE A 285 36.33 -12.04 -84.53
N TRP A 286 35.46 -11.69 -85.47
CA TRP A 286 35.48 -10.42 -86.20
C TRP A 286 35.18 -9.19 -85.34
N ALA A 287 34.36 -9.32 -84.30
CA ALA A 287 34.11 -8.22 -83.37
C ALA A 287 35.31 -7.90 -82.45
N ARG A 288 36.28 -8.83 -82.36
CA ARG A 288 37.57 -8.66 -81.68
C ARG A 288 38.54 -7.78 -82.49
N VAL A 289 38.54 -7.96 -83.82
CA VAL A 289 39.41 -7.23 -84.75
C VAL A 289 38.97 -5.76 -84.92
N TRP A 290 37.67 -5.47 -84.78
CA TRP A 290 37.10 -4.15 -85.08
C TRP A 290 36.54 -3.37 -83.87
N GLY A 291 36.85 -3.76 -82.64
CA GLY A 291 36.57 -2.97 -81.42
C GLY A 291 35.09 -2.70 -81.08
N LYS A 292 34.12 -3.36 -81.75
CA LYS A 292 32.69 -3.06 -81.62
C LYS A 292 31.91 -4.21 -80.94
N LEU A 293 32.10 -4.39 -79.63
CA LEU A 293 31.40 -5.41 -78.86
C LEU A 293 30.22 -4.84 -78.05
N GLN A 294 29.07 -4.68 -78.71
CA GLN A 294 27.81 -4.21 -78.10
C GLN A 294 27.32 -5.16 -76.98
N ALA A 295 27.43 -6.48 -77.18
CA ALA A 295 27.06 -7.49 -76.17
C ALA A 295 27.91 -7.38 -74.87
N GLY A 296 29.20 -7.07 -75.00
CA GLY A 296 30.05 -6.85 -73.82
C GLY A 296 29.77 -5.55 -73.09
N LYS A 297 29.31 -4.50 -73.80
CA LYS A 297 28.88 -3.24 -73.18
C LYS A 297 27.55 -3.42 -72.44
N ILE A 298 26.57 -4.08 -73.06
CA ILE A 298 25.25 -4.23 -72.45
C ILE A 298 25.29 -5.15 -71.22
N SER A 299 26.10 -6.22 -71.25
CA SER A 299 26.32 -7.05 -70.07
C SER A 299 27.00 -6.28 -68.94
N ALA A 300 27.99 -5.43 -69.23
CA ALA A 300 28.62 -4.60 -68.19
C ALA A 300 27.60 -3.63 -67.56
N LEU A 301 26.77 -2.98 -68.38
CA LEU A 301 25.71 -2.08 -67.88
C LEU A 301 24.62 -2.83 -67.09
N LEU A 302 24.29 -4.06 -67.49
CA LEU A 302 23.35 -4.91 -66.76
C LEU A 302 23.88 -5.25 -65.36
N LEU A 303 25.13 -5.71 -65.27
CA LEU A 303 25.77 -6.07 -64.02
C LEU A 303 25.98 -4.84 -63.12
N GLU A 304 26.38 -3.71 -63.71
CA GLU A 304 26.48 -2.44 -63.00
C GLU A 304 25.12 -1.98 -62.46
N ALA A 305 24.05 -2.05 -63.26
CA ALA A 305 22.70 -1.68 -62.81
C ALA A 305 22.18 -2.61 -61.71
N ALA A 306 22.48 -3.91 -61.79
CA ALA A 306 22.12 -4.88 -60.76
C ALA A 306 22.87 -4.65 -59.44
N ASP A 307 24.15 -4.26 -59.50
CA ASP A 307 25.02 -4.07 -58.33
C ASP A 307 24.92 -2.68 -57.70
N LYS A 308 24.73 -1.64 -58.52
CA LYS A 308 24.69 -0.22 -58.09
C LYS A 308 23.62 0.04 -57.03
N ASP A 309 22.47 -0.63 -57.15
CA ASP A 309 21.39 -0.60 -56.17
C ASP A 309 21.17 -2.01 -55.57
N CYS A 310 22.26 -2.70 -55.18
CA CYS A 310 22.20 -4.03 -54.57
C CYS A 310 21.31 -4.12 -53.32
N SER A 311 21.05 -2.99 -52.64
CA SER A 311 20.07 -2.89 -51.56
C SER A 311 18.62 -3.05 -52.00
N LYS A 312 18.30 -2.72 -53.27
CA LYS A 312 16.97 -2.86 -53.88
C LYS A 312 16.80 -4.16 -54.66
N THR A 313 17.87 -4.70 -55.22
CA THR A 313 17.84 -5.98 -55.96
C THR A 313 18.15 -7.19 -55.06
N ALA A 314 18.72 -6.93 -53.87
CA ALA A 314 19.27 -7.91 -52.93
C ALA A 314 20.43 -8.77 -53.47
N LEU A 315 20.97 -8.44 -54.65
CA LEU A 315 22.03 -9.20 -55.30
C LEU A 315 23.30 -8.36 -55.45
N LYS A 316 24.41 -8.87 -54.91
CA LYS A 316 25.74 -8.32 -55.12
C LYS A 316 26.43 -9.03 -56.27
N ILE A 317 26.99 -8.29 -57.20
CA ILE A 317 27.77 -8.88 -58.30
C ILE A 317 29.24 -8.93 -57.90
N ASN A 318 29.85 -10.12 -57.97
CA ASN A 318 31.27 -10.33 -57.66
C ASN A 318 32.13 -10.36 -58.93
N SER A 319 31.64 -10.97 -60.01
CA SER A 319 32.34 -11.07 -61.29
C SER A 319 31.38 -11.33 -62.46
N GLY A 320 31.85 -11.12 -63.70
CA GLY A 320 31.03 -11.39 -64.91
C GLY A 320 31.47 -10.65 -66.18
N ASN A 321 32.74 -10.23 -66.27
CA ASN A 321 33.22 -9.46 -67.41
C ASN A 321 33.31 -10.29 -68.70
N VAL A 322 32.34 -10.10 -69.58
CA VAL A 322 32.27 -10.71 -70.92
C VAL A 322 33.51 -10.44 -71.77
N ARG A 323 34.18 -9.28 -71.60
CA ARG A 323 35.40 -8.93 -72.36
C ARG A 323 36.62 -9.71 -71.89
N ALA A 324 36.72 -9.97 -70.59
CA ALA A 324 37.76 -10.77 -69.98
C ALA A 324 37.46 -12.28 -69.99
N ARG A 325 36.24 -12.70 -70.36
CA ARG A 325 35.72 -14.09 -70.22
C ARG A 325 35.72 -14.55 -68.76
N GLU A 326 35.48 -13.62 -67.86
CA GLU A 326 35.27 -13.95 -66.45
C GLU A 326 33.91 -14.64 -66.30
N ALA A 327 33.89 -15.68 -65.48
CA ALA A 327 32.64 -16.32 -65.09
C ALA A 327 31.76 -15.33 -64.31
N PHE A 328 30.45 -15.44 -64.50
CA PHE A 328 29.50 -14.70 -63.68
C PHE A 328 29.49 -15.28 -62.25
N SER A 329 29.53 -14.41 -61.26
CA SER A 329 29.38 -14.75 -59.85
C SER A 329 28.67 -13.63 -59.12
N SER A 330 27.73 -14.00 -58.25
CA SER A 330 27.00 -13.09 -57.38
C SER A 330 26.75 -13.72 -56.01
N ASN A 331 26.33 -12.89 -55.06
CA ASN A 331 25.86 -13.33 -53.74
C ASN A 331 24.59 -12.56 -53.37
N TRP A 332 23.65 -13.24 -52.73
CA TRP A 332 22.49 -12.58 -52.11
C TRP A 332 22.91 -11.90 -50.80
N ILE A 333 22.52 -10.63 -50.60
CA ILE A 333 22.82 -9.84 -49.39
C ILE A 333 21.63 -9.89 -48.39
N GLY A 334 20.62 -10.71 -48.67
CA GLY A 334 19.45 -10.91 -47.80
C GLY A 334 18.45 -11.88 -48.43
N ASN A 335 17.24 -11.90 -47.88
CA ASN A 335 16.21 -12.83 -48.33
C ASN A 335 15.85 -12.63 -49.81
N LYS A 336 15.78 -13.73 -50.55
CA LYS A 336 15.23 -13.77 -51.91
C LYS A 336 13.73 -13.41 -51.90
N PRO A 337 13.15 -13.03 -53.06
CA PRO A 337 11.71 -12.85 -53.16
C PRO A 337 10.88 -14.07 -52.70
N SER A 338 11.32 -15.29 -53.05
CA SER A 338 10.68 -16.54 -52.63
C SER A 338 10.73 -16.75 -51.11
N GLU A 339 11.87 -16.42 -50.48
CA GLU A 339 12.06 -16.51 -49.03
C GLU A 339 11.20 -15.46 -48.31
N CYS A 340 11.14 -14.22 -48.82
CA CYS A 340 10.24 -13.19 -48.31
C CYS A 340 8.76 -13.62 -48.40
N GLN A 341 8.38 -14.33 -49.47
CA GLN A 341 7.04 -14.88 -49.64
C GLN A 341 6.74 -16.00 -48.64
N ALA A 342 7.69 -16.93 -48.46
CA ALA A 342 7.55 -18.03 -47.50
C ALA A 342 7.43 -17.49 -46.07
N GLU A 343 8.27 -16.52 -45.70
CA GLU A 343 8.24 -15.83 -44.41
C GLU A 343 6.90 -15.10 -44.19
N ALA A 344 6.47 -14.29 -45.17
CA ALA A 344 5.19 -13.58 -45.09
C ALA A 344 4.01 -14.54 -44.92
N LYS A 345 4.02 -15.68 -45.63
CA LYS A 345 2.99 -16.71 -45.52
C LYS A 345 3.00 -17.38 -44.14
N ALA A 346 4.17 -17.79 -43.65
CA ALA A 346 4.31 -18.43 -42.34
C ALA A 346 3.82 -17.50 -41.21
N LEU A 347 4.22 -16.23 -41.22
CA LEU A 347 3.78 -15.22 -40.25
C LEU A 347 2.28 -14.94 -40.35
N LEU A 348 1.72 -14.94 -41.56
CA LEU A 348 0.28 -14.76 -41.76
C LEU A 348 -0.52 -15.97 -41.27
N ASP A 349 -0.01 -17.18 -41.45
CA ASP A 349 -0.61 -18.42 -40.95
C ASP A 349 -0.59 -18.47 -39.41
N GLU A 350 0.50 -18.03 -38.77
CA GLU A 350 0.55 -17.79 -37.33
C GLU A 350 -0.46 -16.74 -36.87
N PHE A 351 -0.48 -15.58 -37.52
CA PHE A 351 -1.46 -14.53 -37.21
C PHE A 351 -2.89 -15.06 -37.33
N ASN A 352 -3.22 -15.80 -38.39
CA ASN A 352 -4.57 -16.30 -38.61
C ASN A 352 -5.01 -17.33 -37.57
N ARG A 353 -4.09 -18.14 -37.03
CA ARG A 353 -4.35 -19.03 -35.88
C ARG A 353 -4.77 -18.23 -34.66
N ASP A 354 -4.04 -17.15 -34.35
CA ASP A 354 -4.22 -16.39 -33.11
C ASP A 354 -5.23 -15.23 -33.24
N LYS A 355 -5.61 -14.83 -34.45
CA LYS A 355 -6.46 -13.65 -34.74
C LYS A 355 -7.78 -13.66 -33.97
N HIS A 356 -8.35 -14.82 -33.68
CA HIS A 356 -9.58 -14.94 -32.90
C HIS A 356 -9.42 -14.36 -31.48
N LEU A 357 -8.22 -14.45 -30.90
CA LEU A 357 -7.90 -13.89 -29.58
C LEU A 357 -7.99 -12.36 -29.56
N LEU A 358 -7.72 -11.68 -30.68
CA LEU A 358 -7.88 -10.22 -30.77
C LEU A 358 -9.33 -9.75 -30.55
N LYS A 359 -10.32 -10.65 -30.68
CA LYS A 359 -11.72 -10.35 -30.35
C LYS A 359 -12.08 -10.63 -28.88
N ILE A 360 -11.31 -11.50 -28.22
CA ILE A 360 -11.58 -12.00 -26.87
C ILE A 360 -10.79 -11.21 -25.83
N LEU A 361 -9.49 -11.03 -26.06
CA LEU A 361 -8.56 -10.41 -25.11
C LEU A 361 -8.93 -8.97 -24.71
N PRO A 362 -9.48 -8.11 -25.59
CA PRO A 362 -9.97 -6.79 -25.16
C PRO A 362 -11.08 -6.90 -24.10
N LYS A 363 -12.00 -7.85 -24.24
CA LYS A 363 -13.05 -8.11 -23.24
C LYS A 363 -12.47 -8.65 -21.93
N THR A 364 -11.42 -9.47 -22.01
CA THR A 364 -10.67 -9.93 -20.84
C THR A 364 -10.03 -8.75 -20.09
N ILE A 365 -9.43 -7.80 -20.82
CA ILE A 365 -8.85 -6.59 -20.25
C ILE A 365 -9.93 -5.74 -19.57
N GLU A 366 -11.05 -5.50 -20.26
CA GLU A 366 -12.20 -4.76 -19.71
C GLU A 366 -12.74 -5.40 -18.43
N ALA A 367 -12.93 -6.73 -18.44
CA ALA A 367 -13.37 -7.48 -17.26
C ALA A 367 -12.35 -7.43 -16.13
N GLY A 368 -11.05 -7.49 -16.45
CA GLY A 368 -9.95 -7.34 -15.48
C GLY A 368 -9.92 -5.96 -14.84
N GLU A 369 -10.06 -4.88 -15.62
CA GLU A 369 -10.12 -3.51 -15.09
C GLU A 369 -11.38 -3.29 -14.24
N ALA A 370 -12.54 -3.79 -14.66
CA ALA A 370 -13.77 -3.74 -13.86
C ALA A 370 -13.62 -4.50 -12.53
N LYS A 371 -12.98 -5.66 -12.56
CA LYS A 371 -12.66 -6.45 -11.35
C LYS A 371 -11.73 -5.68 -10.41
N LYS A 372 -10.69 -5.00 -10.93
CA LYS A 372 -9.79 -4.15 -10.13
C LYS A 372 -10.53 -3.00 -9.47
N ALA A 373 -11.36 -2.28 -10.21
CA ALA A 373 -12.17 -1.18 -9.68
C ALA A 373 -13.08 -1.69 -8.55
N LYS A 374 -13.79 -2.80 -8.77
CA LYS A 374 -14.64 -3.42 -7.75
C LYS A 374 -13.84 -3.85 -6.50
N LEU A 375 -12.67 -4.46 -6.68
CA LEU A 375 -11.82 -4.86 -5.55
C LEU A 375 -11.38 -3.66 -4.72
N LEU A 376 -11.02 -2.55 -5.36
CA LEU A 376 -10.67 -1.30 -4.68
C LEU A 376 -11.85 -0.73 -3.91
N ASP A 377 -13.03 -0.64 -4.55
CA ASP A 377 -14.25 -0.13 -3.91
C ASP A 377 -14.67 -0.99 -2.71
N ASP A 378 -14.62 -2.32 -2.85
CA ASP A 378 -14.95 -3.25 -1.78
C ASP A 378 -13.94 -3.16 -0.62
N PHE A 379 -12.66 -2.98 -0.94
CA PHE A 379 -11.60 -2.76 0.05
C PHE A 379 -11.81 -1.44 0.81
N ALA A 380 -11.98 -0.32 0.08
CA ALA A 380 -12.21 1.00 0.66
C ALA A 380 -13.45 1.02 1.56
N ARG A 381 -14.56 0.40 1.11
CA ARG A 381 -15.79 0.27 1.92
C ARG A 381 -15.52 -0.48 3.22
N LYS A 382 -14.75 -1.56 3.17
CA LYS A 382 -14.44 -2.35 4.36
C LYS A 382 -13.51 -1.62 5.33
N VAL A 383 -12.56 -0.84 4.82
CA VAL A 383 -11.72 0.06 5.63
C VAL A 383 -12.58 1.12 6.33
N ALA A 384 -13.56 1.69 5.63
CA ALA A 384 -14.50 2.64 6.22
C ALA A 384 -15.35 2.01 7.34
N ASP A 385 -15.79 0.75 7.17
CA ASP A 385 -16.50 0.00 8.22
C ASP A 385 -15.60 -0.23 9.45
N TYR A 386 -14.33 -0.59 9.26
CA TYR A 386 -13.38 -0.69 10.36
C TYR A 386 -13.15 0.64 11.08
N GLY A 387 -13.16 1.76 10.35
CA GLY A 387 -13.13 3.08 10.97
C GLY A 387 -14.38 3.34 11.83
N LYS A 388 -15.57 2.92 11.42
CA LYS A 388 -16.79 3.03 12.23
C LYS A 388 -16.74 2.16 13.49
N GLU A 389 -16.16 0.97 13.40
CA GLU A 389 -15.90 0.10 14.56
C GLU A 389 -14.94 0.78 15.54
N LEU A 390 -13.86 1.40 15.02
CA LEU A 390 -12.91 2.18 15.80
C LEU A 390 -13.59 3.34 16.53
N LYS A 391 -14.44 4.11 15.82
CA LYS A 391 -15.25 5.21 16.38
C LYS A 391 -16.16 4.73 17.50
N SER A 392 -16.85 3.60 17.30
CA SER A 392 -17.74 3.01 18.31
C SER A 392 -16.97 2.59 19.57
N ALA A 393 -15.84 1.90 19.40
CA ALA A 393 -14.98 1.49 20.52
C ALA A 393 -14.43 2.71 21.29
N PHE A 394 -14.00 3.75 20.57
CA PHE A 394 -13.54 5.00 21.16
C PHE A 394 -14.65 5.72 21.93
N ASN A 395 -15.84 5.87 21.34
CA ASN A 395 -16.97 6.55 21.96
C ASN A 395 -17.44 5.84 23.25
N ALA A 396 -17.36 4.51 23.30
CA ALA A 396 -17.65 3.75 24.51
C ALA A 396 -16.69 4.14 25.65
N ILE A 397 -15.38 4.21 25.36
CA ILE A 397 -14.36 4.62 26.33
C ILE A 397 -14.54 6.09 26.75
N ARG A 398 -14.79 6.99 25.79
CA ARG A 398 -15.01 8.41 26.07
C ARG A 398 -16.24 8.65 26.93
N SER A 399 -17.36 8.00 26.60
CA SER A 399 -18.62 8.11 27.36
C SER A 399 -18.46 7.56 28.77
N PHE A 400 -17.79 6.42 28.91
CA PHE A 400 -17.45 5.85 30.20
C PHE A 400 -16.58 6.81 31.04
N ARG A 401 -15.57 7.43 30.43
CA ARG A 401 -14.73 8.43 31.12
C ARG A 401 -15.53 9.64 31.58
N LEU A 402 -16.41 10.20 30.73
CA LEU A 402 -17.24 11.34 31.11
C LEU A 402 -18.19 10.98 32.27
N LEU A 403 -18.71 9.75 32.29
CA LEU A 403 -19.49 9.23 33.43
C LEU A 403 -18.62 9.16 34.70
N VAL A 404 -17.39 8.66 34.61
CA VAL A 404 -16.44 8.60 35.74
C VAL A 404 -16.11 10.00 36.28
N GLN A 405 -15.80 10.96 35.39
CA GLN A 405 -15.52 12.35 35.80
C GLN A 405 -16.74 13.04 36.43
N LYS A 406 -17.95 12.78 35.92
CA LYS A 406 -19.19 13.28 36.54
C LYS A 406 -19.42 12.67 37.91
N ALA A 407 -19.15 11.37 38.08
CA ALA A 407 -19.24 10.70 39.38
C ALA A 407 -18.20 11.23 40.38
N GLU A 408 -16.98 11.54 39.93
CA GLU A 408 -15.93 12.14 40.75
C GLU A 408 -16.24 13.58 41.17
N LYS A 409 -16.76 14.40 40.24
CA LYS A 409 -17.22 15.76 40.55
C LYS A 409 -18.42 15.77 41.49
N LYS A 410 -19.37 14.84 41.33
CA LYS A 410 -20.48 14.68 42.29
C LYS A 410 -20.00 14.21 43.65
N GLY A 411 -19.06 13.26 43.72
CA GLY A 411 -18.44 12.83 44.98
C GLY A 411 -17.59 13.90 45.68
N ALA A 412 -17.04 14.87 44.93
CA ALA A 412 -16.33 16.03 45.47
C ALA A 412 -17.26 17.21 45.85
N ALA A 413 -18.51 17.23 45.34
CA ALA A 413 -19.50 18.27 45.62
C ALA A 413 -20.47 17.92 46.78
N VAL A 414 -20.38 16.72 47.38
CA VAL A 414 -21.13 16.40 48.61
C VAL A 414 -20.37 16.92 49.83
N GLY A 415 -20.36 18.24 49.92
CA GLY A 415 -20.09 19.05 51.10
C GLY A 415 -21.15 20.15 51.14
N GLY A 416 -22.42 19.74 51.24
CA GLY A 416 -23.56 20.65 51.20
C GLY A 416 -24.86 19.88 50.95
N LEU A 417 -25.46 19.38 52.03
CA LEU A 417 -26.86 18.96 52.03
C LEU A 417 -27.73 20.22 51.86
N ASP A 418 -28.64 20.24 50.88
CA ASP A 418 -30.07 20.31 51.21
C ASP A 418 -31.02 20.07 50.01
N SER A 419 -31.96 19.17 50.27
CA SER A 419 -33.36 19.09 49.84
C SER A 419 -33.79 19.35 48.37
N GLN A 420 -34.42 18.32 47.78
CA GLN A 420 -35.73 18.30 47.09
C GLN A 420 -35.81 17.58 45.74
N VAL A 421 -37.01 17.00 45.55
CA VAL A 421 -37.68 16.45 44.35
C VAL A 421 -37.38 14.97 44.07
N LYS A 422 -38.22 14.04 44.56
CA LYS A 422 -39.51 13.54 44.02
C LYS A 422 -39.43 12.83 42.66
N ASP A 423 -39.81 11.55 42.73
CA ASP A 423 -40.58 10.72 41.80
C ASP A 423 -40.14 10.60 40.33
N ALA A 424 -39.72 9.38 39.96
CA ALA A 424 -40.35 8.63 38.86
C ALA A 424 -39.87 7.17 38.88
N GLU A 425 -40.82 6.27 39.18
CA GLU A 425 -40.73 4.82 38.95
C GLU A 425 -40.55 4.48 37.46
N GLY A 426 -39.89 3.34 37.20
CA GLY A 426 -40.12 2.54 36.00
C GLY A 426 -38.85 2.04 35.30
N GLY A 427 -38.65 0.72 35.31
CA GLY A 427 -37.76 0.05 34.34
C GLY A 427 -36.86 -1.06 34.87
N GLU A 428 -37.47 -2.24 35.10
CA GLU A 428 -36.93 -3.61 35.03
C GLU A 428 -35.48 -3.95 35.46
N LYS A 429 -35.38 -4.77 36.51
CA LYS A 429 -34.17 -5.42 37.05
C LYS A 429 -33.77 -6.67 36.26
N PRO A 430 -32.47 -6.94 36.05
CA PRO A 430 -31.95 -8.30 35.93
C PRO A 430 -31.77 -8.91 37.33
N GLN A 431 -32.38 -10.08 37.55
CA GLN A 431 -32.68 -10.71 38.85
C GLN A 431 -31.50 -11.36 39.62
N GLN A 432 -30.23 -10.95 39.44
CA GLN A 432 -29.10 -11.56 40.19
C GLN A 432 -28.43 -10.66 41.25
N ALA A 433 -28.88 -9.42 41.45
CA ALA A 433 -28.30 -8.51 42.45
C ALA A 433 -28.93 -8.57 43.86
N THR A 434 -29.97 -9.39 44.08
CA THR A 434 -31.03 -9.06 45.04
C THR A 434 -30.90 -9.58 46.48
N PHE A 435 -29.90 -10.40 46.84
CA PHE A 435 -29.85 -10.96 48.21
C PHE A 435 -29.15 -10.02 49.21
N LEU A 436 -27.92 -9.55 48.92
CA LEU A 436 -27.14 -8.68 49.82
C LEU A 436 -27.71 -7.27 49.97
N GLN A 437 -28.27 -6.68 48.91
CA GLN A 437 -28.87 -5.34 48.95
C GLN A 437 -30.07 -5.27 49.90
N LYS A 438 -30.79 -6.39 50.09
CA LYS A 438 -31.94 -6.48 51.01
C LYS A 438 -31.52 -6.68 52.46
N GLU A 439 -30.45 -7.44 52.70
CA GLU A 439 -29.98 -7.78 54.05
C GLU A 439 -29.15 -6.65 54.69
N LEU A 440 -28.32 -5.96 53.90
CA LEU A 440 -27.51 -4.82 54.34
C LEU A 440 -28.13 -3.44 54.05
N GLN A 441 -29.30 -3.36 53.39
CA GLN A 441 -29.92 -2.09 52.96
C GLN A 441 -28.97 -1.14 52.23
N LEU A 442 -28.07 -1.69 51.40
CA LEU A 442 -27.06 -0.90 50.70
C LEU A 442 -27.72 0.08 49.72
N THR A 443 -27.36 1.36 49.83
CA THR A 443 -27.92 2.47 49.07
C THR A 443 -27.24 2.65 47.71
N GLY A 444 -26.10 1.97 47.49
CA GLY A 444 -25.27 2.14 46.29
C GLY A 444 -24.30 3.32 46.39
N GLU A 445 -24.39 4.12 47.46
CA GLU A 445 -23.46 5.20 47.75
C GLU A 445 -22.30 4.67 48.59
N ARG A 446 -21.10 4.62 47.99
CA ARG A 446 -19.93 3.93 48.58
C ARG A 446 -19.63 4.34 50.02
N LYS A 447 -19.65 5.63 50.37
CA LYS A 447 -19.30 6.07 51.73
C LYS A 447 -20.32 5.63 52.77
N VAL A 448 -21.61 5.71 52.42
CA VAL A 448 -22.73 5.27 53.28
C VAL A 448 -22.73 3.76 53.42
N ASP A 449 -22.61 3.05 52.30
CA ASP A 449 -22.50 1.58 52.27
C ASP A 449 -21.29 1.08 53.04
N GLY A 450 -20.15 1.76 52.94
CA GLY A 450 -18.94 1.40 53.68
C GLY A 450 -19.14 1.45 55.20
N ALA A 451 -19.82 2.48 55.70
CA ALA A 451 -20.13 2.58 57.13
C ALA A 451 -21.11 1.48 57.59
N ILE A 452 -22.12 1.16 56.76
CA ILE A 452 -23.08 0.08 57.04
C ILE A 452 -22.38 -1.28 57.09
N ILE A 453 -21.50 -1.54 56.13
CA ILE A 453 -20.71 -2.78 56.04
C ILE A 453 -19.80 -2.93 57.26
N VAL A 454 -19.05 -1.89 57.63
CA VAL A 454 -18.15 -1.92 58.79
C VAL A 454 -18.93 -2.24 60.08
N LYS A 455 -20.08 -1.58 60.29
CA LYS A 455 -20.94 -1.85 61.44
C LYS A 455 -21.51 -3.27 61.44
N HIS A 456 -21.81 -3.83 60.27
CA HIS A 456 -22.29 -5.20 60.16
C HIS A 456 -21.18 -6.23 60.46
N ILE A 457 -19.94 -5.97 60.02
CA ILE A 457 -18.76 -6.81 60.33
C ILE A 457 -18.56 -6.95 61.84
N GLU A 458 -18.71 -5.86 62.61
CA GLU A 458 -18.59 -5.88 64.07
C GLU A 458 -19.59 -6.86 64.73
N GLY A 459 -20.77 -7.04 64.14
CA GLY A 459 -21.84 -7.91 64.67
C GLY A 459 -21.67 -9.40 64.35
N ILE A 460 -20.75 -9.79 63.47
CA ILE A 460 -20.55 -11.20 63.08
C ILE A 460 -19.51 -11.85 63.99
N ALA A 461 -19.88 -12.94 64.66
CA ALA A 461 -19.00 -13.69 65.57
C ALA A 461 -18.26 -14.86 64.90
N ASP A 462 -18.74 -15.31 63.73
CA ASP A 462 -18.18 -16.46 63.01
C ASP A 462 -17.28 -16.02 61.85
N ASN A 463 -16.09 -16.60 61.79
CA ASN A 463 -15.10 -16.33 60.75
C ASN A 463 -15.53 -16.85 59.37
N GLU A 464 -16.28 -17.96 59.28
CA GLU A 464 -16.77 -18.45 57.99
C GLU A 464 -17.79 -17.47 57.38
N GLN A 465 -18.68 -16.92 58.21
CA GLN A 465 -19.64 -15.89 57.78
C GLN A 465 -18.94 -14.59 57.36
N LEU A 466 -17.90 -14.15 58.09
CA LEU A 466 -17.10 -12.99 57.72
C LEU A 466 -16.41 -13.18 56.36
N LEU A 467 -15.78 -14.33 56.14
CA LEU A 467 -15.08 -14.62 54.89
C LEU A 467 -16.06 -14.78 53.71
N SER A 468 -17.22 -15.40 53.94
CA SER A 468 -18.31 -15.47 52.95
C SER A 468 -18.83 -14.09 52.56
N LEU A 469 -18.99 -13.19 53.55
CA LEU A 469 -19.40 -11.81 53.30
C LEU A 469 -18.30 -11.04 52.53
N TYR A 470 -17.04 -11.23 52.89
CA TYR A 470 -15.91 -10.66 52.16
C TYR A 470 -15.92 -11.09 50.69
N ASP A 471 -16.09 -12.39 50.43
CA ASP A 471 -16.12 -12.97 49.07
C ASP A 471 -17.30 -12.45 48.24
N LYS A 472 -18.41 -12.12 48.89
CA LYS A 472 -19.57 -11.49 48.26
C LYS A 472 -19.37 -9.99 47.98
N LEU A 473 -18.70 -9.27 48.89
CA LEU A 473 -18.45 -7.84 48.76
C LEU A 473 -17.33 -7.53 47.75
N LYS A 474 -16.32 -8.39 47.64
CA LYS A 474 -15.22 -8.24 46.65
C LYS A 474 -15.68 -8.42 45.19
N GLU A 475 -16.89 -8.92 44.97
CA GLU A 475 -17.53 -8.98 43.65
C GLU A 475 -18.31 -7.69 43.33
N LYS A 476 -18.55 -6.82 44.30
CA LYS A 476 -19.25 -5.54 44.10
C LYS A 476 -18.28 -4.48 43.59
N GLU A 477 -18.19 -4.38 42.27
CA GLU A 477 -17.27 -3.44 41.57
C GLU A 477 -17.34 -2.00 42.08
N TYR A 478 -18.52 -1.53 42.50
CA TYR A 478 -18.72 -0.17 42.99
C TYR A 478 -18.04 0.12 44.35
N LEU A 479 -17.73 -0.90 45.17
CA LEU A 479 -16.98 -0.74 46.43
C LEU A 479 -15.46 -0.66 46.21
N ILE A 480 -14.98 -1.08 45.03
CA ILE A 480 -13.57 -1.47 44.84
C ILE A 480 -12.68 -0.39 44.21
N LYS A 481 -13.15 0.80 43.74
CA LYS A 481 -12.31 1.70 42.89
C LYS A 481 -10.89 1.91 43.47
N GLY A 482 -9.91 1.31 42.80
CA GLY A 482 -8.55 1.78 42.68
C GLY A 482 -8.24 1.95 41.19
N ASN A 483 -7.79 3.15 40.83
CA ASN A 483 -7.28 3.66 39.54
C ASN A 483 -7.47 2.85 38.23
N LEU A 484 -8.01 3.58 37.23
CA LEU A 484 -7.67 3.74 35.78
C LEU A 484 -6.82 2.73 34.98
N LEU A 485 -6.12 1.76 35.57
CA LEU A 485 -5.20 0.85 34.87
C LEU A 485 -5.77 -0.55 34.57
N ARG A 486 -6.99 -0.88 35.01
CA ARG A 486 -7.54 -2.26 34.87
C ARG A 486 -7.98 -2.67 33.46
N ILE A 487 -8.02 -1.76 32.48
CA ILE A 487 -8.20 -2.16 31.05
C ILE A 487 -6.84 -2.55 30.43
N PHE A 488 -5.74 -1.99 30.95
CA PHE A 488 -4.39 -2.15 30.40
C PHE A 488 -3.50 -3.14 31.17
N SER A 489 -4.00 -3.75 32.25
CA SER A 489 -3.29 -4.81 32.98
C SER A 489 -4.04 -6.14 32.87
N HIS A 490 -3.38 -7.17 32.32
CA HIS A 490 -3.82 -8.57 32.44
C HIS A 490 -3.70 -9.12 33.87
N PHE A 491 -3.65 -8.23 34.88
CA PHE A 491 -3.60 -8.59 36.28
C PHE A 491 -4.97 -8.26 36.90
N ARG A 492 -5.78 -9.30 37.12
CA ARG A 492 -6.72 -9.30 38.24
C ARG A 492 -5.85 -9.27 39.51
N THR A 493 -5.39 -8.09 39.93
CA THR A 493 -4.69 -7.98 41.21
C THR A 493 -5.71 -8.22 42.32
N THR A 494 -5.68 -9.44 42.83
CA THR A 494 -6.04 -9.80 44.19
C THR A 494 -4.94 -9.29 45.13
N MET A 495 -5.32 -8.46 46.10
CA MET A 495 -4.84 -8.47 47.50
C MET A 495 -3.34 -8.47 47.84
N SER A 496 -2.47 -7.71 47.17
CA SER A 496 -1.06 -7.59 47.61
C SER A 496 -0.33 -6.32 47.16
N GLY A 497 -1.04 -5.20 47.00
CA GLY A 497 -0.41 -3.90 46.70
C GLY A 497 -0.38 -3.00 47.93
N GLU A 498 0.68 -2.21 48.09
CA GLU A 498 0.77 -1.12 49.07
C GLU A 498 -0.48 -0.23 49.06
N ALA A 499 -0.81 0.35 50.22
CA ALA A 499 -2.04 1.11 50.55
C ALA A 499 -2.50 2.17 49.53
N VAL A 500 -1.65 2.53 48.57
CA VAL A 500 -1.87 3.49 47.48
C VAL A 500 -2.83 2.97 46.38
N LYS A 501 -3.28 1.70 46.40
CA LYS A 501 -4.00 1.06 45.29
C LYS A 501 -5.46 0.61 45.54
N CYS A 502 -6.04 0.86 46.72
CA CYS A 502 -7.44 0.55 47.04
C CYS A 502 -8.28 1.83 47.19
N SER A 503 -9.62 1.74 47.08
CA SER A 503 -10.44 2.86 47.54
C SER A 503 -10.27 2.99 49.06
N GLU A 504 -10.18 4.20 49.59
CA GLU A 504 -10.07 4.44 51.04
C GLU A 504 -11.17 3.68 51.81
N THR A 505 -12.38 3.64 51.26
CA THR A 505 -13.50 2.87 51.82
C THR A 505 -13.25 1.36 51.83
N TRP A 506 -12.69 0.80 50.76
CA TRP A 506 -12.39 -0.64 50.69
C TRP A 506 -11.26 -1.02 51.64
N HIS A 507 -10.24 -0.16 51.75
CA HIS A 507 -9.17 -0.33 52.73
C HIS A 507 -9.71 -0.34 54.17
N THR A 508 -10.68 0.53 54.49
CA THR A 508 -11.35 0.53 55.81
C THR A 508 -12.18 -0.73 56.04
N ILE A 509 -12.88 -1.23 55.01
CA ILE A 509 -13.63 -2.49 55.09
C ILE A 509 -12.68 -3.67 55.31
N GLU A 510 -11.57 -3.76 54.58
CA GLU A 510 -10.56 -4.81 54.75
C GLU A 510 -9.88 -4.78 56.11
N ALA A 511 -9.61 -3.58 56.64
CA ALA A 511 -9.12 -3.41 58.00
C ALA A 511 -10.13 -3.91 59.04
N ALA A 512 -11.43 -3.61 58.88
CA ALA A 512 -12.49 -4.10 59.75
C ALA A 512 -12.60 -5.63 59.73
N PHE A 513 -12.57 -6.24 58.54
CA PHE A 513 -12.52 -7.71 58.40
C PHE A 513 -11.29 -8.30 59.09
N THR A 514 -10.10 -7.72 58.85
CA THR A 514 -8.85 -8.21 59.43
C THR A 514 -8.88 -8.19 60.96
N ASN A 515 -9.36 -7.09 61.54
CA ASN A 515 -9.47 -6.94 62.99
C ASN A 515 -10.46 -7.95 63.58
N ARG A 516 -11.63 -8.13 62.94
CA ARG A 516 -12.66 -9.03 63.46
C ARG A 516 -12.27 -10.50 63.33
N VAL A 517 -11.74 -10.91 62.18
CA VAL A 517 -11.28 -12.30 61.94
C VAL A 517 -10.17 -12.67 62.92
N ARG A 518 -9.25 -11.74 63.21
CA ARG A 518 -8.19 -11.94 64.21
C ARG A 518 -8.75 -12.04 65.63
N SER A 519 -9.66 -11.14 66.00
CA SER A 519 -10.29 -11.16 67.33
C SER A 519 -11.01 -12.49 67.58
N ASN A 520 -11.74 -13.00 66.58
CA ASN A 520 -12.41 -14.30 66.67
C ASN A 520 -11.41 -15.47 66.68
N HIS A 521 -10.34 -15.41 65.89
CA HIS A 521 -9.28 -16.43 65.87
C HIS A 521 -8.57 -16.53 67.24
N GLN A 522 -8.29 -15.39 67.88
CA GLN A 522 -7.71 -15.33 69.22
C GLN A 522 -8.69 -15.77 70.30
N ALA A 523 -9.97 -15.42 70.19
CA ALA A 523 -11.00 -15.81 71.15
C ALA A 523 -11.33 -17.31 71.12
N MET A 524 -10.97 -18.01 70.04
CA MET A 524 -11.18 -19.46 69.85
C MET A 524 -9.89 -20.28 70.05
N ASP A 525 -8.87 -19.72 70.72
CA ASP A 525 -7.54 -20.32 70.91
C ASP A 525 -6.89 -20.84 69.61
N GLY A 526 -7.10 -20.12 68.51
CA GLY A 526 -6.63 -20.50 67.18
C GLY A 526 -5.10 -20.57 67.09
N SER A 527 -4.57 -21.65 66.51
CA SER A 527 -3.13 -21.84 66.38
C SER A 527 -2.47 -20.88 65.38
N GLU A 528 -1.16 -20.64 65.54
CA GLU A 528 -0.32 -19.91 64.57
C GLU A 528 -0.34 -20.57 63.18
N GLN A 529 -0.39 -21.91 63.13
CA GLN A 529 -0.56 -22.64 61.87
C GLN A 529 -1.93 -22.34 61.23
N GLY A 530 -3.01 -22.28 62.02
CA GLY A 530 -4.34 -21.91 61.54
C GLY A 530 -4.39 -20.48 61.00
N TRP A 531 -3.72 -19.54 61.67
CA TRP A 531 -3.59 -18.16 61.19
C TRP A 531 -2.80 -18.08 59.88
N THR A 532 -1.67 -18.80 59.80
CA THR A 532 -0.84 -18.87 58.60
C THR A 532 -1.62 -19.42 57.40
N GLN A 533 -2.48 -20.42 57.64
CA GLN A 533 -3.31 -21.00 56.60
C GLN A 533 -4.44 -20.05 56.16
N LEU A 534 -5.06 -19.33 57.09
CA LEU A 534 -6.02 -18.26 56.78
C LEU A 534 -5.40 -17.14 55.95
N VAL A 535 -4.19 -16.68 56.29
CA VAL A 535 -3.46 -15.65 55.52
C VAL A 535 -3.06 -16.16 54.13
N THR A 536 -2.77 -17.45 54.00
CA THR A 536 -2.47 -18.06 52.69
C THR A 536 -3.70 -18.04 51.77
N ASN A 537 -4.88 -18.34 52.32
CA ASN A 537 -6.13 -18.32 51.56
C ASN A 537 -6.66 -16.89 51.32
N TYR A 538 -6.40 -15.98 52.27
CA TYR A 538 -6.83 -14.59 52.24
C TYR A 538 -5.68 -13.61 52.52
N PRO A 539 -4.80 -13.36 51.51
CA PRO A 539 -3.63 -12.48 51.63
C PRO A 539 -3.85 -11.06 52.23
N PHE A 540 -5.05 -10.47 52.11
CA PHE A 540 -5.32 -9.13 52.66
C PHE A 540 -5.14 -9.05 54.18
N LEU A 541 -5.33 -10.16 54.89
CA LEU A 541 -5.16 -10.28 56.34
C LEU A 541 -3.73 -9.97 56.80
N ARG A 542 -2.73 -10.09 55.89
CA ARG A 542 -1.33 -9.76 56.15
C ARG A 542 -1.04 -8.26 56.07
N ASN A 543 -1.65 -7.55 55.13
CA ASN A 543 -1.27 -6.17 54.79
C ASN A 543 -1.66 -5.14 55.86
N HIS A 544 -2.73 -5.42 56.62
CA HIS A 544 -3.15 -4.55 57.72
C HIS A 544 -2.42 -4.82 59.05
N MET A 545 -1.36 -5.65 59.06
CA MET A 545 -0.54 -5.89 60.26
C MET A 545 0.46 -4.77 60.56
N GLN A 546 0.99 -4.07 59.54
CA GLN A 546 2.05 -3.07 59.76
C GLN A 546 1.57 -1.76 60.38
N ALA A 547 0.26 -1.43 60.29
CA ALA A 547 -0.27 -0.13 60.71
C ALA A 547 -0.59 -0.04 62.22
N GLN A 548 -0.70 -1.17 62.94
CA GLN A 548 -1.05 -1.18 64.37
C GLN A 548 0.15 -1.22 65.33
N ILE A 549 1.36 -1.50 64.85
CA ILE A 549 2.56 -1.49 65.72
C ILE A 549 3.03 -0.04 65.99
N VAL A 550 2.71 0.91 65.11
CA VAL A 550 3.17 2.31 65.23
C VAL A 550 2.28 3.15 66.17
N ALA A 551 1.02 2.76 66.39
CA ALA A 551 0.08 3.54 67.22
C ALA A 551 0.06 3.13 68.71
N ALA A 552 0.79 2.07 69.10
CA ALA A 552 0.80 1.55 70.47
C ALA A 552 2.18 1.60 71.16
N SER A 553 3.22 2.18 70.54
CA SER A 553 4.58 2.24 71.12
C SER A 553 5.17 3.65 71.29
N ASP A 554 4.35 4.70 71.26
CA ASP A 554 4.80 5.94 71.91
C ASP A 554 4.92 5.65 73.41
N VAL A 555 6.12 5.86 73.96
CA VAL A 555 6.58 5.58 75.34
C VAL A 555 7.45 4.32 75.45
N LEU A 556 8.71 4.42 74.99
CA LEU A 556 9.93 4.16 75.80
C LEU A 556 11.21 4.36 74.95
N LEU A 557 11.95 5.43 75.28
CA LEU A 557 13.42 5.59 75.26
C LEU A 557 14.20 5.72 73.92
N PHE A 558 14.75 6.92 73.73
CA PHE A 558 16.07 7.32 73.19
C PHE A 558 16.75 6.50 72.05
N ARG A 559 17.00 7.18 70.92
CA ARG A 559 18.17 6.98 70.04
C ARG A 559 19.46 7.44 70.76
N PRO A 560 20.72 7.08 70.36
CA PRO A 560 21.16 6.98 68.96
C PRO A 560 22.25 5.92 68.60
N ALA A 561 22.36 5.67 67.29
CA ALA A 561 23.57 5.44 66.49
C ALA A 561 24.64 4.37 66.86
N LEU A 562 25.18 3.79 65.77
CA LEU A 562 26.56 3.31 65.56
C LEU A 562 26.96 1.90 66.06
N GLU A 563 27.69 1.19 65.17
CA GLU A 563 28.51 -0.03 65.36
C GLU A 563 27.71 -1.35 65.47
N GLN A 564 28.01 -2.49 64.81
CA GLN A 564 29.23 -3.16 64.33
C GLN A 564 28.79 -4.09 63.15
N SER A 565 29.43 -4.24 61.97
CA SER A 565 30.74 -4.84 61.66
C SER A 565 30.99 -6.14 62.42
N THR A 566 30.60 -7.32 61.93
CA THR A 566 31.42 -8.32 61.22
C THR A 566 30.62 -9.64 61.35
N GLU A 567 30.50 -10.49 60.35
CA GLU A 567 31.46 -11.57 60.08
C GLU A 567 31.32 -12.03 58.62
N VAL A 568 32.46 -12.03 57.94
CA VAL A 568 32.73 -12.90 56.79
C VAL A 568 33.18 -14.24 57.36
N SER A 569 32.72 -15.36 56.79
CA SER A 569 33.39 -16.66 56.91
C SER A 569 33.93 -17.08 55.53
N PRO A 570 35.11 -17.73 55.48
CA PRO A 570 36.08 -17.56 54.41
C PRO A 570 36.32 -18.88 53.64
N GLU A 571 35.71 -18.99 52.47
CA GLU A 571 35.89 -20.02 51.42
C GLU A 571 35.04 -19.43 50.27
N GLU A 572 35.49 -18.79 49.19
CA GLU A 572 36.72 -18.90 48.42
C GLU A 572 36.94 -17.54 47.71
N LEU A 573 37.90 -16.76 48.20
CA LEU A 573 38.73 -15.93 47.34
C LEU A 573 39.73 -16.87 46.64
N SER A 574 39.99 -16.62 45.34
CA SER A 574 40.91 -17.34 44.43
C SER A 574 40.21 -18.47 43.65
N CYS A 575 39.88 -18.32 42.37
CA CYS A 575 40.79 -18.03 41.27
C CYS A 575 40.11 -17.15 40.19
N MET A 576 40.72 -16.01 39.82
CA MET A 576 41.45 -15.78 38.55
C MET A 576 40.56 -15.86 37.30
N ALA A 577 40.69 -15.04 36.27
CA ALA A 577 41.38 -13.80 35.96
C ALA A 577 40.93 -13.55 34.50
N HIS A 578 40.72 -12.29 34.12
CA HIS A 578 40.71 -11.82 32.73
C HIS A 578 40.04 -12.67 31.64
N LEU A 579 38.87 -12.23 31.18
CA LEU A 579 38.57 -11.98 29.74
C LEU A 579 37.31 -11.13 29.59
#